data_AF-A0A1A8CZV8-F1
#
_entry.id   AF-A0A1A8CZV8-F1
#
_cell.length_a   1.000
_cell.length_b   1.000
_cell.length_c   1.000
_cell.angle_alpha   90.00
_cell.angle_beta   90.00
_cell.angle_gamma   90.00
#
_symmetry.space_group_name_H-M   'P 1'
#
loop_
_entity.id
_entity.type
_entity.pdbx_description
1 polymer ?
#
loop_
_entity_poly.entity_id
_entity_poly.type
_entity_poly.pdbx_seq_one_letter_code
_entity_poly.pdbx_strand_id
1 'polypeptide(L)'
;MGNWNLLNRKVFPKLDFHVPEGMLSRIVLSSPGAIEPVLNTLREKIEKKLADIESKKLSLEVLDTRNLELTHEDIHLAETRILAQLAQMKVDEENIQRTMNQDLVVESCYKVKDPMILRQFLLEKDQTILNFQEIVKILQTKVEKLERLVQLKDTRIQELTRKVHFFMSK
;
A
#
# COMPACT_ATOMS: atom_id res chain seq x y z
N MET A 1 -0.81 9.23 30.53
CA MET A 1 0.36 9.16 29.61
C MET A 1 0.21 8.12 28.49
N GLY A 2 -0.50 6.99 28.70
CA GLY A 2 -0.63 5.91 27.71
C GLY A 2 -1.09 6.32 26.31
N ASN A 3 -2.09 7.20 26.19
CA ASN A 3 -2.63 7.61 24.88
C ASN A 3 -1.62 8.42 24.06
N TRP A 4 -0.90 9.36 24.69
CA TRP A 4 0.14 10.14 24.02
C TRP A 4 1.32 9.28 23.57
N ASN A 5 1.70 8.28 24.37
CA ASN A 5 2.72 7.31 23.98
C ASN A 5 2.24 6.42 22.81
N LEU A 6 0.95 6.07 22.76
CA LEU A 6 0.39 5.34 21.64
C LEU A 6 0.42 6.18 20.36
N LEU A 7 0.05 7.46 20.43
CA LEU A 7 0.15 8.41 19.33
C LEU A 7 1.60 8.53 18.82
N ASN A 8 2.57 8.73 19.73
CA ASN A 8 4.00 8.76 19.42
C ASN A 8 4.52 7.50 18.72
N ARG A 9 3.90 6.33 18.97
CA ARG A 9 4.34 5.05 18.39
C ARG A 9 3.60 4.67 17.11
N LYS A 10 2.32 5.02 16.98
CA LYS A 10 1.45 4.50 15.91
C LYS A 10 1.03 5.56 14.89
N VAL A 11 0.93 6.82 15.31
CA VAL A 11 0.36 7.89 14.47
C VAL A 11 1.45 8.86 14.05
N PHE A 12 2.21 9.42 14.98
CA PHE A 12 3.23 10.43 14.67
C PHE A 12 4.39 9.93 13.79
N PRO A 13 4.84 8.66 13.88
CA PRO A 13 5.87 8.15 12.97
C PRO A 13 5.41 8.12 11.50
N LYS A 14 4.11 8.00 11.24
CA LYS A 14 3.57 8.06 9.86
C LYS A 14 3.68 9.45 9.24
N LEU A 15 3.87 10.48 10.08
CA LEU A 15 4.02 11.88 9.69
C LEU A 15 5.47 12.36 9.84
N ASP A 16 6.43 11.46 10.12
CA ASP A 16 7.82 11.81 10.44
C ASP A 16 7.89 12.85 11.57
N PHE A 17 7.08 12.64 12.60
CA PHE A 17 6.90 13.51 13.76
C PHE A 17 7.13 12.72 15.06
N HIS A 18 7.75 13.37 16.04
CA HIS A 18 8.00 12.79 17.35
C HIS A 18 7.94 13.86 18.44
N VAL A 19 7.27 13.56 19.54
CA VAL A 19 7.17 14.48 20.69
C VAL A 19 7.97 13.91 21.86
N PRO A 20 9.01 14.62 22.36
CA PRO A 20 9.80 14.15 23.49
C PRO A 20 8.98 13.93 24.75
N GLU A 21 9.38 12.95 25.57
CA GLU A 21 8.66 12.58 26.81
C GLU A 21 8.54 13.74 27.81
N GLY A 22 9.57 14.59 27.92
CA GLY A 22 9.53 15.79 28.75
C GLY A 22 8.42 16.78 28.33
N MET A 23 8.17 16.92 27.03
CA MET A 23 7.09 17.75 26.51
C MET A 23 5.72 17.08 26.72
N LEU A 24 5.64 15.77 26.51
CA LEU A 24 4.43 15.00 26.79
C LEU A 24 4.00 15.10 28.25
N SER A 25 4.94 15.05 29.19
CA SER A 25 4.65 15.23 30.62
C SER A 25 4.02 16.60 30.88
N ARG A 26 4.54 17.67 30.27
CA ARG A 26 3.94 19.01 30.40
C ARG A 26 2.54 19.10 29.80
N ILE A 27 2.32 18.45 28.66
CA ILE A 27 1.00 18.38 28.01
C ILE A 27 0.01 17.58 28.85
N VAL A 28 0.43 16.44 29.40
CA VAL A 28 -0.41 15.60 30.27
C VAL A 28 -0.76 16.32 31.58
N LEU A 29 0.14 17.18 32.08
CA LEU A 29 -0.11 18.05 33.23
C LEU A 29 -0.88 19.33 32.86
N SER A 30 -1.38 19.45 31.63
CA SER A 30 -2.11 20.63 31.13
C SER A 30 -1.35 21.94 31.36
N SER A 31 -0.01 21.90 31.23
CA SER A 31 0.82 23.08 31.36
C SER A 31 0.47 24.08 30.24
N PRO A 32 0.15 25.34 30.57
CA PRO A 32 -0.13 26.36 29.57
C PRO A 32 1.05 26.52 28.60
N GLY A 33 0.78 26.65 27.30
CA GLY A 33 1.83 26.86 26.29
C GLY A 33 2.57 25.58 25.86
N ALA A 34 2.27 24.41 26.43
CA ALA A 34 2.98 23.16 26.11
C ALA A 34 2.43 22.44 24.86
N ILE A 35 1.14 22.60 24.55
CA ILE A 35 0.45 21.84 23.50
C ILE A 35 0.50 22.58 22.15
N GLU A 36 0.52 23.90 22.19
CA GLU A 36 0.53 24.82 21.06
C GLU A 36 1.66 24.53 20.06
N PRO A 37 2.95 24.41 20.46
CA PRO A 37 4.02 24.11 19.51
C PRO A 37 3.87 22.72 18.88
N VAL A 38 3.36 21.75 19.64
CA VAL A 38 3.13 20.38 19.16
C VAL A 38 2.01 20.36 18.11
N LEU A 39 0.92 21.07 18.36
CA LEU A 39 -0.20 21.16 17.40
C LEU A 39 0.18 21.93 16.14
N ASN A 40 0.95 23.02 16.28
CA ASN A 40 1.40 23.78 15.10
C ASN A 40 2.31 22.93 14.19
N THR A 41 3.30 22.26 14.78
CA THR A 41 4.19 21.37 14.02
C THR A 41 3.42 20.19 13.40
N LEU A 42 2.46 19.63 14.13
CA LEU A 42 1.62 18.53 13.63
C LEU A 42 0.79 18.97 12.43
N ARG A 43 0.23 20.18 12.46
CA ARG A 43 -0.53 20.77 11.35
C ARG A 43 0.32 20.85 10.08
N GLU A 44 1.51 21.44 10.18
CA GLU A 44 2.44 21.58 9.04
C GLU A 44 2.80 20.22 8.43
N LYS A 45 3.03 19.21 9.28
CA LYS A 45 3.35 17.84 8.84
C LYS A 45 2.19 17.17 8.12
N ILE A 46 0.95 17.39 8.56
CA ILE A 46 -0.25 16.85 7.91
C ILE A 46 -0.45 17.52 6.55
N GLU A 47 -0.38 18.85 6.48
CA GLU A 47 -0.52 19.62 5.23
C GLU A 47 0.52 19.17 4.20
N LYS A 48 1.78 18.98 4.61
CA LYS A 48 2.84 18.45 3.74
C LYS A 48 2.50 17.06 3.19
N LYS A 49 2.08 16.12 4.05
CA LYS A 49 1.74 14.75 3.60
C LYS A 49 0.53 14.74 2.66
N LEU A 50 -0.44 15.64 2.84
CA LEU A 50 -1.56 15.78 1.92
C LEU A 50 -1.10 16.28 0.55
N ALA A 51 -0.22 17.28 0.50
CA ALA A 51 0.36 17.75 -0.77
C ALA A 51 1.21 16.66 -1.46
N ASP A 52 1.96 15.86 -0.71
CA ASP A 52 2.71 14.71 -1.25
C ASP A 52 1.77 13.62 -1.83
N ILE A 53 0.60 13.40 -1.21
CA ILE A 53 -0.41 12.47 -1.72
C ILE A 53 -1.07 13.03 -2.99
N GLU A 54 -1.39 14.32 -3.01
CA GLU A 54 -2.02 14.99 -4.14
C GLU A 54 -1.10 15.03 -5.37
N SER A 55 0.19 15.34 -5.18
CA SER A 55 1.19 15.28 -6.26
C SER A 55 1.40 13.87 -6.80
N LYS A 56 1.39 12.84 -5.93
CA LYS A 56 1.41 11.43 -6.37
C LYS A 56 0.16 11.04 -7.13
N LYS A 57 -1.01 11.55 -6.73
CA LYS A 57 -2.29 11.31 -7.42
C LYS A 57 -2.29 11.93 -8.82
N LEU A 58 -1.86 13.18 -8.95
CA LEU A 58 -1.69 13.86 -10.24
C LEU A 58 -0.69 13.14 -11.15
N SER A 59 0.42 12.63 -10.59
CA SER A 59 1.40 11.83 -11.34
C SER A 59 0.81 10.51 -11.87
N LEU A 60 -0.17 9.93 -11.16
CA LEU A 60 -0.88 8.71 -11.58
C LEU A 60 -1.93 8.99 -12.66
N GLU A 61 -2.57 10.16 -12.64
CA GLU A 61 -3.60 10.56 -13.62
C GLU A 61 -3.01 11.04 -14.97
N VAL A 62 -1.74 11.46 -15.02
CA VAL A 62 -1.06 11.90 -16.27
C VAL A 62 -0.64 10.74 -17.19
N LEU A 63 -0.75 9.49 -16.74
CA LEU A 63 -0.53 8.32 -17.60
C LEU A 63 -1.84 7.91 -18.28
N ASP A 64 -2.33 8.74 -19.20
CA ASP A 64 -3.29 8.30 -20.22
C ASP A 64 -2.53 7.43 -21.24
N THR A 65 -2.32 6.16 -20.88
CA THR A 65 -1.54 5.14 -21.60
C THR A 65 -2.16 4.68 -22.92
N ARG A 66 -3.17 5.37 -23.44
CA ARG A 66 -3.96 4.88 -24.56
C ARG A 66 -3.36 5.18 -25.94
N ASN A 67 -2.32 6.01 -26.06
CA ASN A 67 -1.85 6.50 -27.36
C ASN A 67 -0.31 6.56 -27.58
N LEU A 68 0.53 5.95 -26.73
CA LEU A 68 1.96 5.85 -27.02
C LEU A 68 2.27 4.47 -27.61
N GLU A 69 2.60 4.41 -28.90
CA GLU A 69 3.33 3.28 -29.47
C GLU A 69 4.74 3.26 -28.85
N LEU A 70 4.86 2.63 -27.68
CA LEU A 70 6.17 2.40 -27.05
C LEU A 70 6.88 1.32 -27.85
N THR A 71 8.06 1.64 -28.37
CA THR A 71 8.86 0.68 -29.12
C THR A 71 9.42 -0.38 -28.16
N HIS A 72 9.76 -1.56 -28.68
CA HIS A 72 10.35 -2.64 -27.88
C HIS A 72 11.63 -2.19 -27.14
N GLU A 73 12.35 -1.22 -27.68
CA GLU A 73 13.56 -0.65 -27.09
C GLU A 73 13.25 0.20 -25.84
N ASP A 74 12.15 0.95 -25.85
CA ASP A 74 11.70 1.75 -24.69
C ASP A 74 11.28 0.84 -23.52
N ILE A 75 10.63 -0.28 -23.84
CA ILE A 75 10.22 -1.29 -22.86
C ILE A 75 11.46 -1.95 -22.24
N HIS A 76 12.40 -2.37 -23.07
CA HIS A 76 13.63 -2.99 -22.59
C HIS A 76 14.47 -2.04 -21.71
N LEU A 77 14.55 -0.76 -22.07
CA LEU A 77 15.23 0.25 -21.26
C LEU A 77 14.56 0.43 -19.89
N ALA A 78 13.23 0.43 -19.85
CA ALA A 78 12.46 0.50 -18.61
C ALA A 78 12.68 -0.74 -17.74
N GLU A 79 12.65 -1.94 -18.32
CA GLU A 79 12.94 -3.20 -17.62
C GLU A 79 14.35 -3.21 -17.02
N THR A 80 15.35 -2.79 -17.80
CA THR A 80 16.74 -2.73 -17.36
C THR A 80 16.89 -1.79 -16.15
N ARG A 81 16.19 -0.66 -16.17
CA ARG A 81 16.20 0.33 -15.07
C ARG A 81 15.47 -0.19 -13.82
N ILE A 82 14.35 -0.88 -13.98
CA ILE A 82 13.62 -1.51 -12.87
C ILE A 82 14.47 -2.60 -12.22
N LEU A 83 15.11 -3.46 -13.03
CA LEU A 83 16.00 -4.52 -12.53
C LEU A 83 17.21 -3.95 -11.77
N ALA A 84 17.80 -2.84 -12.25
CA ALA A 84 18.87 -2.16 -11.55
C ALA A 84 18.43 -1.59 -10.18
N GLN A 85 17.23 -0.99 -10.11
CA GLN A 85 16.66 -0.51 -8.83
C GLN A 85 16.33 -1.66 -7.87
N LEU A 86 15.79 -2.77 -8.36
CA LEU A 86 15.52 -3.96 -7.55
C LEU A 86 16.82 -4.58 -7.01
N ALA A 87 17.89 -4.60 -7.80
CA ALA A 87 19.19 -5.06 -7.35
C ALA A 87 19.78 -4.16 -6.25
N GLN A 88 19.65 -2.84 -6.38
CA GLN A 88 20.06 -1.89 -5.35
C GLN A 88 19.26 -2.08 -4.05
N MET A 89 17.94 -2.27 -4.14
CA MET A 89 17.11 -2.58 -2.96
C MET A 89 17.49 -3.90 -2.29
N LYS A 90 17.90 -4.91 -3.06
CA LYS A 90 18.34 -6.21 -2.52
C LYS A 90 19.67 -6.13 -1.76
N VAL A 91 20.56 -5.23 -2.18
CA VAL A 91 21.84 -4.96 -1.48
C VAL A 91 21.60 -4.26 -0.14
N ASP A 92 20.60 -3.37 -0.06
CA ASP A 92 20.22 -2.72 1.19
C ASP A 92 19.50 -3.68 2.16
N GLU A 93 18.70 -4.61 1.63
CA GLU A 93 17.97 -5.61 2.42
C GLU A 93 18.91 -6.61 3.13
N GLU A 94 19.98 -7.07 2.46
CA GLU A 94 20.99 -7.94 3.07
C GLU A 94 21.87 -7.21 4.11
N ASN A 95 22.10 -5.90 3.93
CA ASN A 95 22.83 -5.09 4.91
C ASN A 95 21.97 -4.80 6.15
N ILE A 96 20.67 -4.53 5.96
CA ILE A 96 19.69 -4.36 7.05
C ILE A 96 19.51 -5.67 7.83
N GLN A 97 19.44 -6.83 7.16
CA GLN A 97 19.33 -8.14 7.84
C GLN A 97 20.59 -8.49 8.66
N ARG A 98 21.80 -8.15 8.19
CA ARG A 98 23.04 -8.36 8.97
C ARG A 98 23.13 -7.47 10.21
N THR A 99 22.71 -6.21 10.13
CA THR A 99 22.66 -5.31 11.31
C THR A 99 21.53 -5.68 12.28
N MET A 100 20.39 -6.14 11.77
CA MET A 100 19.24 -6.55 12.60
C MET A 100 19.44 -7.91 13.29
N ASN A 101 20.17 -8.85 12.70
CA ASN A 101 20.41 -10.15 13.33
C ASN A 101 21.38 -10.10 14.52
N GLN A 102 22.20 -9.05 14.64
CA GLN A 102 23.13 -8.90 15.76
C GLN A 102 22.50 -8.21 16.98
N ASP A 103 21.46 -7.38 16.79
CA ASP A 103 20.79 -6.63 17.87
C ASP A 103 19.33 -7.06 18.18
N LEU A 104 18.62 -7.83 17.33
CA LEU A 104 17.19 -8.13 17.54
C LEU A 104 16.85 -9.55 18.02
N VAL A 105 17.78 -10.51 18.01
CA VAL A 105 17.43 -11.90 18.35
C VAL A 105 17.21 -12.11 19.86
N VAL A 106 17.62 -11.17 20.73
CA VAL A 106 17.50 -11.34 22.19
C VAL A 106 16.40 -10.48 22.85
N GLU A 107 15.88 -9.42 22.19
CA GLU A 107 15.03 -8.44 22.92
C GLU A 107 13.56 -8.32 22.45
N SER A 108 13.15 -8.91 21.32
CA SER A 108 11.79 -8.69 20.79
C SER A 108 10.70 -9.65 21.30
N CYS A 109 11.00 -10.63 22.16
CA CYS A 109 9.98 -11.58 22.64
C CYS A 109 9.15 -11.11 23.86
N TYR A 110 9.44 -9.95 24.48
CA TYR A 110 8.74 -9.57 25.72
C TYR A 110 8.50 -8.07 25.87
N LYS A 111 7.64 -7.43 25.04
CA LYS A 111 7.05 -6.13 25.39
C LYS A 111 5.79 -5.71 24.60
N VAL A 112 4.76 -6.57 24.59
CA VAL A 112 3.38 -6.08 24.48
C VAL A 112 2.74 -6.29 25.86
N LYS A 113 2.72 -5.23 26.68
CA LYS A 113 2.24 -5.25 28.07
C LYS A 113 0.71 -5.26 28.22
N ASP A 114 -0.06 -5.46 27.15
CA ASP A 114 -1.52 -5.52 27.24
C ASP A 114 -2.08 -6.65 26.34
N PRO A 115 -2.39 -7.83 26.94
CA PRO A 115 -2.99 -8.97 26.24
C PRO A 115 -4.29 -8.61 25.51
N MET A 116 -5.01 -7.59 25.99
CA MET A 116 -6.32 -7.21 25.46
C MET A 116 -6.21 -6.43 24.15
N ILE A 117 -5.22 -5.54 24.03
CA ILE A 117 -4.93 -4.79 22.80
C ILE A 117 -4.43 -5.73 21.69
N LEU A 118 -3.56 -6.69 22.03
CA LEU A 118 -3.10 -7.70 21.08
C LEU A 118 -4.26 -8.56 20.57
N ARG A 119 -5.14 -9.00 21.47
CA ARG A 119 -6.33 -9.77 21.12
C ARG A 119 -7.27 -8.99 20.20
N GLN A 120 -7.49 -7.70 20.48
CA GLN A 120 -8.32 -6.85 19.62
C GLN A 120 -7.72 -6.70 18.22
N PHE A 121 -6.40 -6.51 18.12
CA PHE A 121 -5.71 -6.42 16.83
C PHE A 121 -5.79 -7.73 16.03
N LEU A 122 -5.65 -8.88 16.68
CA LEU A 122 -5.77 -10.18 16.04
C LEU A 122 -7.19 -10.40 15.52
N LEU A 123 -8.23 -10.09 16.30
CA LEU A 123 -9.62 -10.17 15.86
C LEU A 123 -9.91 -9.26 14.66
N GLU A 124 -9.37 -8.05 14.64
CA GLU A 124 -9.52 -7.13 13.51
C GLU A 124 -8.81 -7.66 12.24
N LYS A 125 -7.64 -8.28 12.40
CA LYS A 125 -6.93 -8.96 11.31
C LYS A 125 -7.73 -10.14 10.78
N ASP A 126 -8.29 -10.98 11.66
CA ASP A 126 -9.11 -12.14 11.26
C ASP A 126 -10.37 -11.70 10.51
N GLN A 127 -11.03 -10.63 10.96
CA GLN A 127 -12.18 -10.06 10.24
C GLN A 127 -11.79 -9.53 8.85
N THR A 128 -10.63 -8.90 8.75
CA THR A 128 -10.10 -8.39 7.46
C THR A 128 -9.82 -9.55 6.50
N ILE A 129 -9.29 -10.66 7.00
CA ILE A 129 -9.04 -11.88 6.21
C ILE A 129 -10.37 -12.44 5.68
N LEU A 130 -11.41 -12.53 6.51
CA LEU A 130 -12.74 -12.99 6.09
C LEU A 130 -13.32 -12.10 4.97
N ASN A 131 -13.23 -10.77 5.13
CA ASN A 131 -13.71 -9.83 4.12
C ASN A 131 -12.95 -10.00 2.79
N PHE A 132 -11.63 -10.16 2.83
CA PHE A 132 -10.85 -10.42 1.62
C PHE A 132 -11.21 -11.74 0.96
N GLN A 133 -11.44 -12.80 1.75
CA GLN A 133 -11.88 -14.09 1.22
C GLN A 133 -13.25 -13.99 0.52
N GLU A 134 -14.19 -13.22 1.08
CA GLU A 134 -15.48 -12.97 0.44
C GLU A 134 -15.33 -12.20 -0.88
N ILE A 135 -14.51 -11.14 -0.90
CA ILE A 135 -14.23 -10.37 -2.11
C ILE A 135 -13.61 -11.26 -3.18
N VAL A 136 -12.61 -12.07 -2.83
CA VAL A 136 -11.98 -13.01 -3.77
C VAL A 136 -13.00 -13.99 -4.34
N LYS A 137 -13.92 -14.52 -3.52
CA LYS A 137 -14.98 -15.42 -3.98
C LYS A 137 -15.93 -14.75 -4.98
N ILE A 138 -16.31 -13.49 -4.72
CA ILE A 138 -17.14 -12.70 -5.65
C ILE A 138 -16.39 -12.46 -6.97
N LEU A 139 -15.10 -12.13 -6.89
CA LEU A 139 -14.26 -11.91 -8.07
C LEU A 139 -14.11 -13.19 -8.89
N GLN A 140 -13.87 -14.34 -8.26
CA GLN A 140 -13.81 -15.64 -8.95
C GLN A 140 -15.10 -15.92 -9.72
N THR A 141 -16.27 -15.72 -9.09
CA THR A 141 -17.57 -15.88 -9.76
C THR A 141 -17.75 -14.92 -10.93
N LYS A 142 -17.23 -13.68 -10.83
CA LYS A 142 -17.26 -12.70 -11.92
C LYS A 142 -16.35 -13.11 -13.08
N VAL A 143 -15.15 -13.59 -12.79
CA VAL A 143 -14.21 -14.10 -13.79
C VAL A 143 -14.83 -15.27 -14.55
N GLU A 144 -15.39 -16.27 -13.87
CA GLU A 144 -16.06 -17.41 -14.51
C GLU A 144 -17.21 -16.98 -15.44
N LYS A 145 -18.02 -16.00 -15.02
CA LYS A 145 -19.11 -15.47 -15.86
C LYS A 145 -18.59 -14.75 -17.10
N LEU A 146 -17.52 -13.99 -16.97
CA LEU A 146 -16.89 -13.29 -18.09
C LEU A 146 -16.25 -14.28 -19.06
N GLU A 147 -15.57 -15.31 -18.58
CA GLU A 147 -15.00 -16.37 -19.42
C GLU A 147 -16.07 -17.07 -20.26
N ARG A 148 -17.20 -17.45 -19.65
CA ARG A 148 -18.34 -18.03 -20.40
C ARG A 148 -18.89 -17.06 -21.44
N LEU A 149 -18.97 -15.77 -21.12
CA LEU A 149 -19.46 -14.75 -22.05
C LEU A 149 -18.52 -14.57 -23.25
N VAL A 150 -17.22 -14.59 -23.01
CA VAL A 150 -16.19 -14.54 -24.07
C VAL A 150 -16.32 -15.76 -24.98
N GLN A 151 -16.39 -16.98 -24.43
CA GLN A 151 -16.59 -18.20 -25.21
C GLN A 151 -17.83 -18.17 -26.11
N LEU A 152 -18.96 -17.64 -25.59
CA LEU A 152 -20.19 -17.47 -26.37
C LEU A 152 -19.99 -16.46 -27.51
N LYS A 153 -19.34 -15.33 -27.24
CA LYS A 153 -19.03 -14.32 -28.25
C LYS A 153 -18.10 -14.89 -29.33
N ASP A 154 -17.08 -15.66 -28.95
CA ASP A 154 -16.15 -16.28 -29.90
C ASP A 154 -16.87 -17.29 -30.81
N THR A 155 -17.74 -18.12 -30.25
CA THR A 155 -18.57 -19.06 -31.02
C THR A 155 -19.42 -18.29 -32.04
N ARG A 156 -20.06 -17.20 -31.60
CA ARG A 156 -20.89 -16.38 -32.48
C ARG A 156 -20.08 -15.70 -33.59
N ILE A 157 -18.89 -15.20 -33.26
CA ILE A 157 -17.98 -14.62 -34.25
C ILE A 157 -17.61 -15.70 -35.28
N GLN A 158 -17.22 -16.89 -34.86
CA GLN A 158 -16.88 -18.00 -35.78
C GLN A 158 -18.03 -18.37 -36.71
N GLU A 159 -19.26 -18.43 -36.21
CA GLU A 159 -20.46 -18.68 -37.04
C GLU A 159 -20.64 -17.61 -38.11
N LEU A 160 -20.55 -16.33 -37.72
CA LEU A 160 -20.70 -15.22 -38.64
C LEU A 160 -19.57 -15.18 -39.66
N THR A 161 -18.32 -15.37 -39.23
CA THR A 161 -17.15 -15.46 -40.10
C THR A 161 -17.29 -16.59 -41.12
N ARG A 162 -17.79 -17.77 -40.71
CA ARG A 162 -18.11 -18.87 -41.65
C ARG A 162 -19.15 -18.46 -42.68
N LYS A 163 -20.24 -17.81 -42.26
CA LYS A 163 -21.28 -17.34 -43.19
C LYS A 163 -20.73 -16.32 -44.19
N VAL A 164 -19.96 -15.35 -43.72
CA VAL A 164 -19.31 -14.36 -44.59
C VAL A 164 -18.38 -15.03 -45.58
N HIS A 165 -17.52 -15.95 -45.14
CA HIS A 165 -16.63 -16.69 -46.03
C HIS A 165 -17.40 -17.52 -47.07
N PHE A 166 -18.52 -18.15 -46.66
CA PHE A 166 -19.40 -18.87 -47.59
C PHE A 166 -19.99 -17.94 -48.66
N PHE A 167 -20.46 -16.76 -48.28
CA PHE A 167 -20.98 -15.77 -49.24
C PHE A 167 -19.89 -15.17 -50.14
N MET A 168 -18.68 -14.96 -49.62
CA MET A 168 -17.54 -14.46 -50.39
C MET A 168 -16.98 -15.49 -51.38
N SER A 169 -17.20 -16.78 -51.13
CA SER A 169 -16.73 -17.88 -51.97
C SER A 169 -17.71 -18.26 -53.09
N LYS A 170 -18.83 -17.54 -53.23
CA LYS A 170 -19.85 -17.74 -54.26
C LYS A 170 -19.87 -16.56 -55.22
#